data_AF-A0A849RUT6-F1
#
_entry.id   AF-A0A849RUT6-F1
#
_cell.length_a   1.000
_cell.length_b   1.000
_cell.length_c   1.000
_cell.angle_alpha   90.00
_cell.angle_beta   90.00
_cell.angle_gamma   90.00
#
_symmetry.space_group_name_H-M   'P 1'
#
loop_
_entity.id
_entity.type
_entity.pdbx_description
1 polymer ?
#
loop_
_entity_poly.entity_id
_entity_poly.type
_entity_poly.pdbx_seq_one_letter_code
_entity_poly.pdbx_strand_id
1 'polypeptide(L)'
;MGLLQRLKHDLMAGLATLRHGTAQAAIRALEETEMLRIRLEIRKLDQQLAELYRDVGERGVHLREGGEPVERVLYDTEVARLVKEIQELKDTRAKLESEIAEIRTGI
;
A
#
# COMPACT_ATOMS: atom_id res chain seq x y z
N MET A 1 -56.57 6.62 -1.61
CA MET A 1 -55.30 6.59 -2.38
C MET A 1 -55.58 6.05 -3.78
N GLY A 2 -55.61 6.93 -4.79
CA GLY A 2 -55.87 6.55 -6.18
C GLY A 2 -54.71 5.76 -6.80
N LEU A 3 -54.99 4.92 -7.81
CA LEU A 3 -54.00 4.06 -8.48
C LEU A 3 -52.78 4.85 -9.02
N LEU A 4 -53.03 6.04 -9.58
CA LEU A 4 -52.01 6.96 -10.10
C LEU A 4 -51.07 7.51 -9.02
N GLN A 5 -51.58 7.74 -7.81
CA GLN A 5 -50.77 8.22 -6.69
C GLN A 5 -49.80 7.14 -6.19
N ARG A 6 -50.21 5.87 -6.22
CA ARG A 6 -49.35 4.74 -5.87
C ARG A 6 -48.24 4.55 -6.90
N LEU A 7 -48.60 4.53 -8.19
CA LEU A 7 -47.61 4.44 -9.28
C LEU A 7 -46.56 5.54 -9.21
N LYS A 8 -46.96 6.79 -8.95
CA LYS A 8 -46.02 7.91 -8.77
C LYS A 8 -45.10 7.69 -7.55
N HIS A 9 -45.65 7.21 -6.44
CA HIS A 9 -44.89 6.95 -5.23
C HIS A 9 -43.84 5.85 -5.46
N ASP A 10 -44.24 4.74 -6.07
CA ASP A 10 -43.38 3.58 -6.32
C ASP A 10 -42.24 3.94 -7.30
N LEU A 11 -42.53 4.75 -8.33
CA LEU A 11 -41.50 5.29 -9.24
C LEU A 11 -40.47 6.16 -8.51
N MET A 12 -40.93 7.06 -7.63
CA MET A 12 -40.04 7.93 -6.86
C MET A 12 -39.19 7.13 -5.87
N ALA A 13 -39.77 6.12 -5.22
CA ALA A 13 -39.05 5.20 -4.34
C ALA A 13 -38.02 4.36 -5.10
N GLY A 14 -38.40 3.83 -6.28
CA GLY A 14 -37.49 3.10 -7.16
C GLY A 14 -36.32 3.96 -7.63
N LEU A 15 -36.58 5.21 -8.05
CA LEU A 15 -35.52 6.14 -8.46
C LEU A 15 -34.59 6.50 -7.30
N ALA A 16 -35.14 6.74 -6.10
CA ALA A 16 -34.34 7.01 -4.90
C ALA A 16 -33.43 5.81 -4.56
N THR A 17 -33.95 4.59 -4.69
CA THR A 17 -33.21 3.34 -4.44
C THR A 17 -32.09 3.16 -5.47
N LEU A 18 -32.39 3.36 -6.76
CA LEU A 18 -31.39 3.31 -7.82
C LEU A 18 -30.27 4.33 -7.57
N ARG A 19 -30.63 5.58 -7.26
CA ARG A 19 -29.64 6.62 -6.95
C ARG A 19 -28.75 6.22 -5.78
N HIS A 20 -29.34 5.71 -4.70
CA HIS A 20 -28.57 5.26 -3.53
C HIS A 20 -27.64 4.09 -3.88
N GLY A 21 -28.14 3.09 -4.61
CA GLY A 21 -27.33 1.96 -5.07
C GLY A 21 -26.18 2.38 -5.98
N THR A 22 -26.42 3.32 -6.90
CA THR A 22 -25.35 3.87 -7.75
C THR A 22 -24.31 4.64 -6.97
N ALA A 23 -24.72 5.42 -5.96
CA ALA A 23 -23.79 6.13 -5.09
C ALA A 23 -22.93 5.15 -4.26
N GLN A 24 -23.55 4.10 -3.72
CA GLN A 24 -22.84 3.07 -2.96
C GLN A 24 -21.85 2.29 -3.84
N ALA A 25 -22.24 1.96 -5.07
CA ALA A 25 -21.35 1.29 -6.03
C ALA A 25 -20.15 2.19 -6.39
N ALA A 26 -20.38 3.49 -6.59
CA ALA A 26 -19.31 4.44 -6.87
C ALA A 26 -18.33 4.57 -5.69
N ILE A 27 -18.83 4.62 -4.45
CA ILE A 27 -18.00 4.66 -3.24
C ILE A 27 -17.10 3.43 -3.15
N ARG A 28 -17.67 2.22 -3.30
CA ARG A 28 -16.89 0.98 -3.26
C ARG A 28 -15.82 0.92 -4.36
N ALA A 29 -16.14 1.36 -5.56
CA ALA A 29 -15.18 1.40 -6.66
C ALA A 29 -14.00 2.34 -6.35
N LEU A 30 -14.26 3.47 -5.67
CA LEU A 30 -13.19 4.38 -5.21
C LEU A 30 -12.32 3.72 -4.14
N GLU A 31 -12.92 3.09 -3.13
CA GLU A 31 -12.20 2.35 -2.07
C GLU A 31 -11.32 1.24 -2.65
N GLU A 32 -11.86 0.45 -3.59
CA GLU A 32 -11.10 -0.59 -4.29
C GLU A 32 -9.93 -0.01 -5.12
N THR A 33 -10.16 1.12 -5.78
CA THR A 33 -9.12 1.80 -6.57
C THR A 33 -8.02 2.34 -5.67
N GLU A 34 -8.36 2.93 -4.54
CA GLU A 34 -7.40 3.39 -3.55
C GLU A 34 -6.57 2.24 -2.98
N MET A 35 -7.21 1.10 -2.67
CA MET A 35 -6.51 -0.10 -2.22
C MET A 35 -5.54 -0.63 -3.29
N LEU A 36 -5.93 -0.61 -4.57
CA LEU A 36 -5.04 -1.00 -5.67
C LEU A 36 -3.85 -0.06 -5.82
N ARG A 37 -4.06 1.26 -5.65
CA ARG A 37 -2.99 2.26 -5.64
C ARG A 37 -1.97 1.96 -4.54
N ILE A 38 -2.43 1.73 -3.31
CA ILE A 38 -1.55 1.44 -2.17
C ILE A 38 -0.79 0.12 -2.38
N ARG A 39 -1.46 -0.93 -2.88
CA ARG A 39 -0.79 -2.21 -3.21
C ARG A 39 0.31 -2.05 -4.26
N LEU A 40 0.10 -1.19 -5.25
CA LEU A 40 1.14 -0.89 -6.25
C LEU A 40 2.34 -0.18 -5.60
N GLU A 41 2.09 0.73 -4.66
CA GLU A 41 3.13 1.44 -3.94
C GLU A 41 3.96 0.49 -3.05
N ILE A 42 3.30 -0.42 -2.32
CA ILE A 42 3.98 -1.49 -1.56
C ILE A 42 4.87 -2.33 -2.47
N ARG A 43 4.39 -2.72 -3.67
CA ARG A 43 5.22 -3.48 -4.62
C ARG A 43 6.46 -2.74 -5.08
N LYS A 44 6.38 -1.41 -5.23
CA LYS A 44 7.55 -0.58 -5.57
C LYS A 44 8.54 -0.55 -4.41
N LEU A 45 8.06 -0.41 -3.18
CA LEU A 45 8.91 -0.49 -1.98
C LEU A 45 9.58 -1.85 -1.85
N ASP A 46 8.86 -2.95 -2.11
CA ASP A 46 9.42 -4.30 -2.08
C ASP A 46 10.54 -4.48 -3.13
N GLN A 47 10.40 -3.87 -4.31
CA GLN A 47 11.46 -3.85 -5.34
C GLN A 47 12.69 -3.08 -4.86
N GLN A 48 12.50 -1.88 -4.32
CA GLN A 48 13.59 -1.06 -3.77
C GLN A 48 14.30 -1.75 -2.61
N LEU A 49 13.56 -2.41 -1.72
CA LEU A 49 14.12 -3.21 -0.63
C LEU A 49 14.99 -4.35 -1.16
N ALA A 50 14.53 -5.06 -2.20
CA ALA A 50 15.30 -6.14 -2.81
C ALA A 50 16.62 -5.63 -3.42
N GLU A 51 16.63 -4.43 -4.01
CA GLU A 51 17.83 -3.77 -4.52
C GLU A 51 18.79 -3.42 -3.37
N LEU A 52 18.31 -2.75 -2.32
CA LEU A 52 19.16 -2.40 -1.17
C LEU A 52 19.74 -3.62 -0.46
N TYR A 53 18.97 -4.71 -0.33
CA TYR A 53 19.50 -5.97 0.22
C TYR A 53 20.61 -6.55 -0.66
N ARG A 54 20.49 -6.44 -1.98
CA ARG A 54 21.55 -6.84 -2.92
C ARG A 54 22.78 -5.97 -2.70
N ASP A 55 22.63 -4.64 -2.64
CA ASP A 55 23.74 -3.70 -2.47
C ASP A 55 24.51 -3.93 -1.16
N VAL A 56 23.79 -4.23 -0.06
CA VAL A 56 24.42 -4.62 1.21
C VAL A 56 25.24 -5.90 1.06
N GLY A 57 24.67 -6.90 0.36
CA GLY A 57 25.35 -8.16 0.08
C GLY A 57 26.61 -7.98 -0.77
N GLU A 58 26.51 -7.20 -1.86
CA GLU A 58 27.63 -6.86 -2.73
C GLU A 58 28.72 -6.12 -1.97
N ARG A 59 28.35 -5.14 -1.13
CA ARG A 59 29.31 -4.43 -0.26
C ARG A 59 30.03 -5.38 0.69
N GLY A 60 29.31 -6.33 1.30
CA GLY A 60 29.89 -7.35 2.16
C GLY A 60 30.88 -8.27 1.42
N VAL A 61 30.56 -8.68 0.19
CA VAL A 61 31.46 -9.47 -0.66
C VAL A 61 32.71 -8.66 -1.02
N HIS A 62 32.56 -7.40 -1.45
CA HIS A 62 33.69 -6.54 -1.79
C HIS A 62 34.66 -6.32 -0.63
N LEU A 63 34.16 -6.12 0.59
CA LEU A 63 34.99 -5.99 1.78
C LEU A 63 35.81 -7.26 2.03
N ARG A 64 35.17 -8.44 1.92
CA ARG A 64 35.85 -9.73 2.05
C ARG A 64 36.91 -9.95 0.97
N GLU A 65 36.62 -9.62 -0.28
CA GLU A 65 37.57 -9.72 -1.39
C GLU A 65 38.77 -8.78 -1.22
N GLY A 66 38.56 -7.63 -0.56
CA GLY A 66 39.63 -6.72 -0.13
C GLY A 66 40.49 -7.24 1.04
N GLY A 67 40.18 -8.42 1.58
CA GLY A 67 40.89 -9.02 2.72
C GLY A 67 40.47 -8.47 4.08
N GLU A 68 39.39 -7.69 4.15
CA GLU A 68 38.88 -7.18 5.42
C GLU A 68 38.20 -8.29 6.23
N PRO A 69 38.33 -8.27 7.56
CA PRO A 69 37.61 -9.19 8.44
C PRO A 69 36.09 -8.95 8.33
N VAL A 70 35.29 -10.01 8.51
CA VAL A 70 33.82 -9.95 8.38
C VAL A 70 33.20 -8.95 9.35
N GLU A 71 33.80 -8.78 10.52
CA GLU A 71 33.39 -7.83 11.54
C GLU A 71 33.46 -6.38 11.02
N ARG A 72 34.31 -6.09 10.02
CA ARG A 72 34.44 -4.75 9.43
C ARG A 72 33.17 -4.29 8.73
N VAL A 73 32.36 -5.22 8.22
CA VAL A 73 31.06 -4.94 7.58
C VAL A 73 30.12 -4.20 8.53
N LEU A 74 30.15 -4.53 9.82
CA LEU A 74 29.30 -3.89 10.84
C LEU A 74 29.70 -2.43 11.13
N TYR A 75 30.93 -2.05 10.79
CA TYR A 75 31.47 -0.72 11.00
C TYR A 75 31.64 0.05 9.68
N ASP A 76 31.23 -0.54 8.56
CA ASP A 76 31.28 0.10 7.26
C ASP A 76 30.18 1.16 7.17
N THR A 77 30.57 2.39 6.86
CA THR A 77 29.63 3.53 6.83
C THR A 77 28.60 3.41 5.72
N GLU A 78 28.96 2.74 4.61
CA GLU A 78 28.05 2.52 3.50
C GLU A 78 27.02 1.43 3.85
N VAL A 79 27.45 0.34 4.48
CA VAL A 79 26.51 -0.65 5.05
C VAL A 79 25.57 0.00 6.06
N ALA A 80 26.08 0.84 6.96
CA ALA A 80 25.24 1.55 7.93
C ALA A 80 24.21 2.47 7.25
N ARG A 81 24.60 3.15 6.17
CA ARG A 81 23.71 4.00 5.36
C ARG A 81 22.61 3.16 4.69
N LEU A 82 22.97 2.07 4.03
CA LEU A 82 22.03 1.18 3.35
C LEU A 82 21.04 0.54 4.33
N VAL A 83 21.51 0.13 5.52
CA VAL A 83 20.64 -0.43 6.57
C VAL A 83 19.65 0.62 7.09
N LYS A 84 20.06 1.89 7.21
CA LYS A 84 19.17 2.99 7.58
C LYS A 84 18.08 3.19 6.52
N GLU A 85 18.47 3.17 5.24
CA GLU A 85 17.54 3.31 4.11
C GLU A 85 16.53 2.14 4.06
N ILE A 86 17.00 0.91 4.28
CA ILE A 86 16.14 -0.28 4.43
C ILE A 86 15.12 -0.08 5.56
N GLN A 87 15.53 0.46 6.71
CA GLN A 87 14.63 0.69 7.82
C GLN A 87 13.56 1.74 7.48
N GLU A 88 13.94 2.84 6.84
CA GLU A 88 13.00 3.89 6.40
C GLU A 88 11.97 3.36 5.40
N LEU A 89 12.39 2.50 4.45
CA LEU A 89 11.47 1.85 3.52
C LEU A 89 10.55 0.85 4.21
N LYS A 90 11.05 0.09 5.19
CA LYS A 90 10.22 -0.83 5.99
C LYS A 90 9.16 -0.11 6.81
N ASP A 91 9.51 1.02 7.41
CA ASP A 91 8.56 1.84 8.17
C ASP A 91 7.48 2.43 7.25
N THR A 92 7.88 2.89 6.07
CA THR A 92 6.94 3.37 5.03
C THR A 92 6.01 2.26 4.57
N ARG A 93 6.54 1.07 4.31
CA ARG A 93 5.76 -0.12 3.92
C ARG A 93 4.74 -0.51 5.00
N ALA A 94 5.16 -0.51 6.27
CA ALA A 94 4.28 -0.81 7.39
C ALA A 94 3.14 0.22 7.52
N LYS A 95 3.43 1.50 7.28
CA LYS A 95 2.40 2.55 7.24
C LYS A 95 1.36 2.28 6.16
N LEU A 96 1.79 1.95 4.94
CA LEU A 96 0.87 1.62 3.83
C LEU A 96 0.04 0.36 4.11
N GLU A 97 0.60 -0.63 4.81
CA GLU A 97 -0.16 -1.81 5.27
C GLU A 97 -1.24 -1.43 6.29
N SER A 98 -0.98 -0.46 7.17
CA SER A 98 -1.98 0.10 8.08
C SER A 98 -3.10 0.81 7.31
N GLU A 99 -2.75 1.63 6.31
CA GLU A 99 -3.73 2.33 5.48
C GLU A 99 -4.67 1.34 4.75
N ILE A 100 -4.15 0.21 4.24
CA ILE A 100 -4.99 -0.86 3.67
C ILE A 100 -5.91 -1.48 4.74
N ALA A 101 -5.40 -1.69 5.95
CA ALA A 101 -6.18 -2.26 7.03
C ALA A 101 -7.35 -1.34 7.41
N GLU A 102 -7.10 -0.03 7.52
CA GLU A 102 -8.09 1.02 7.79
C GLU A 102 -9.21 1.03 6.74
N ILE A 103 -8.86 1.08 5.44
CA ILE A 103 -9.83 1.00 4.33
C ILE A 103 -10.68 -0.27 4.42
N ARG A 104 -10.08 -1.40 4.79
CA ARG A 104 -10.81 -2.68 4.91
C ARG A 104 -11.76 -2.70 6.11
N THR A 105 -11.39 -2.05 7.21
CA THR A 105 -12.20 -2.00 8.43
C THR A 105 -13.24 -0.88 8.44
N GLY A 106 -13.11 0.12 7.56
CA GLY A 106 -14.00 1.27 7.48
C GLY A 106 -13.93 2.17 8.71
N ILE A 107 -12.78 2.21 9.40
CA ILE A 107 -12.47 3.09 10.53
C ILE A 107 -11.51 4.18 10.04
#